data_AF-A0A4R8SV78-F1
#
_entry.id   AF-A0A4R8SV78-F1
#
_cell.length_a   1.000
_cell.length_b   1.000
_cell.length_c   1.000
_cell.angle_alpha   90.00
_cell.angle_beta   90.00
_cell.angle_gamma   90.00
#
_symmetry.space_group_name_H-M   'P 1'
#
loop_
_entity.id
_entity.type
_entity.pdbx_description
1 polymer ?
#
loop_
_entity_poly.entity_id
_entity_poly.type
_entity_poly.pdbx_seq_one_letter_code
_entity_poly.pdbx_strand_id
1 'polypeptide(L)'
;MSDLPKADRTWPPHDTPGAPPVSDEVELHAADEPQRLLESIVRSLAEAASVAWEQLSGVFSLAGDEEVMQAVALTSLHSHSIPIDSEIADMIRLHRRISIGPEGPWLRLMFECVRDGELTVGFDYGAVELPSDHLLSGEAYQRDIAQYPRENVPLWLLAYTGNDGRQMRSAAQARATVSHGIGEVRVADDEIPPLPLLWARFAVLAAVGRGSNALVGAVTDPSYQRYSGWAGGCLLARLPGDRGVLSGGSDSSRLLSAAYRGMTAWPDLYPGAPDWLHNLYLDPRAAAGRLSFCYWWLNGHWYRAELSGLIAGADADAAWSYRDETAHGVPDVRTAEGAAEQVMTILRTIGVEPTDGTTGSALRLVRAAEDRTASERHLVELFAEGVPPTFDLAEALAQLDAADVLLPD
;
A
#
# COMPACT_ATOMS: atom_id res chain seq x y z
N MET A 1 -52.52 -2.58 -62.47
CA MET A 1 -51.34 -1.89 -61.92
C MET A 1 -51.52 -1.84 -60.40
N SER A 2 -51.61 -2.96 -59.69
CA SER A 2 -50.76 -4.17 -59.58
C SER A 2 -49.81 -4.07 -58.38
N ASP A 3 -50.33 -4.65 -57.30
CA ASP A 3 -49.75 -5.36 -56.15
C ASP A 3 -48.23 -5.56 -56.00
N LEU A 4 -47.82 -5.41 -54.73
CA LEU A 4 -46.73 -6.07 -53.98
C LEU A 4 -46.66 -7.61 -54.25
N PRO A 5 -45.54 -8.36 -53.99
CA PRO A 5 -44.87 -8.43 -52.67
C PRO A 5 -43.36 -8.79 -52.60
N LYS A 6 -42.87 -8.79 -51.35
CA LYS A 6 -41.56 -9.28 -50.84
C LYS A 6 -41.20 -10.69 -51.33
N ALA A 7 -39.91 -10.95 -51.54
CA ALA A 7 -39.34 -12.30 -51.47
C ALA A 7 -37.90 -12.30 -50.94
N ASP A 8 -37.75 -13.11 -49.90
CA ASP A 8 -36.56 -13.60 -49.23
C ASP A 8 -35.68 -14.43 -50.19
N ARG A 9 -34.36 -14.26 -50.15
CA ARG A 9 -33.40 -15.12 -50.87
C ARG A 9 -32.09 -15.26 -50.09
N THR A 10 -32.07 -16.31 -49.27
CA THR A 10 -30.88 -17.07 -48.90
C THR A 10 -30.12 -17.55 -50.14
N TRP A 11 -28.78 -17.52 -50.08
CA TRP A 11 -27.87 -18.20 -51.02
C TRP A 11 -26.88 -19.05 -50.20
N PRO A 12 -26.42 -20.22 -50.71
CA PRO A 12 -25.98 -21.39 -49.94
C PRO A 12 -24.48 -21.34 -49.57
N PRO A 13 -23.99 -22.31 -48.76
CA PRO A 13 -22.60 -22.33 -48.33
C PRO A 13 -21.68 -22.74 -49.49
N HIS A 14 -20.58 -22.00 -49.65
CA HIS A 14 -19.45 -22.43 -50.47
C HIS A 14 -18.43 -23.13 -49.59
N ASP A 15 -18.29 -24.45 -49.80
CA ASP A 15 -17.14 -25.24 -49.38
C ASP A 15 -15.84 -24.57 -49.85
N THR A 16 -14.97 -24.28 -48.89
CA THR A 16 -13.57 -23.94 -49.16
C THR A 16 -12.71 -25.12 -48.68
N PRO A 17 -11.65 -25.54 -49.41
CA PRO A 17 -10.91 -26.76 -49.13
C PRO A 17 -10.19 -26.67 -47.77
N GLY A 18 -10.16 -27.79 -47.06
CA GLY A 18 -9.62 -27.91 -45.70
C GLY A 18 -8.25 -27.28 -45.52
N ALA A 19 -8.18 -26.32 -44.59
CA ALA A 19 -6.96 -26.05 -43.86
C ALA A 19 -6.55 -27.32 -43.09
N PRO A 20 -5.25 -27.65 -42.98
CA PRO A 20 -4.83 -28.72 -42.10
C PRO A 20 -5.35 -28.41 -40.68
N PRO A 21 -5.72 -29.42 -39.87
CA PRO A 21 -6.03 -29.17 -38.48
C PRO A 21 -4.79 -28.52 -37.86
N VAL A 22 -4.91 -27.25 -37.45
CA VAL A 22 -4.01 -26.68 -36.46
C VAL A 22 -4.28 -27.51 -35.23
N SER A 23 -3.37 -28.42 -34.95
CA SER A 23 -3.48 -29.38 -33.87
C SER A 23 -3.55 -28.63 -32.55
N ASP A 24 -4.68 -28.76 -31.84
CA ASP A 24 -4.89 -28.35 -30.45
C ASP A 24 -3.74 -28.81 -29.51
N GLU A 25 -2.97 -29.83 -29.91
CA GLU A 25 -1.78 -30.33 -29.21
C GLU A 25 -0.59 -29.33 -29.19
N VAL A 26 -0.44 -28.45 -30.19
CA VAL A 26 0.67 -27.47 -30.20
C VAL A 26 0.39 -26.29 -29.27
N GLU A 27 -0.89 -25.91 -29.10
CA GLU A 27 -1.29 -24.89 -28.12
C GLU A 27 -1.25 -25.41 -26.67
N LEU A 28 -1.56 -26.70 -26.43
CA LEU A 28 -1.40 -27.30 -25.09
C LEU A 28 0.07 -27.41 -24.64
N HIS A 29 1.02 -27.69 -25.55
CA HIS A 29 2.43 -27.89 -25.18
C HIS A 29 3.20 -26.60 -24.85
N ALA A 30 2.77 -25.45 -25.38
CA ALA A 30 3.39 -24.15 -25.12
C ALA A 30 3.02 -23.59 -23.73
N ALA A 31 1.82 -23.88 -23.24
CA ALA A 31 1.37 -23.43 -21.93
C ALA A 31 2.17 -24.05 -20.76
N ASP A 32 2.71 -25.25 -20.94
CA ASP A 32 3.48 -25.98 -19.92
C ASP A 32 4.99 -25.68 -19.94
N GLU A 33 5.47 -24.87 -20.88
CA GLU A 33 6.91 -24.60 -21.03
C GLU A 33 7.51 -23.78 -19.86
N PRO A 34 6.87 -22.68 -19.38
CA PRO A 34 7.36 -21.95 -18.20
C PRO A 34 7.36 -22.83 -16.95
N GLN A 35 6.30 -23.62 -16.73
CA GLN A 35 6.18 -24.51 -15.57
C GLN A 35 7.30 -25.55 -15.55
N ARG A 36 7.58 -26.22 -16.68
CA ARG A 36 8.67 -27.21 -16.78
C ARG A 36 10.05 -26.60 -16.59
N LEU A 37 10.25 -25.37 -17.05
CA LEU A 37 11.51 -24.65 -16.82
C LEU A 37 11.66 -24.31 -15.33
N LEU A 38 10.59 -23.91 -14.65
CA LEU A 38 10.60 -23.64 -13.22
C LEU A 38 10.92 -24.90 -12.40
N GLU A 39 10.27 -26.03 -12.71
CA GLU A 39 10.60 -27.31 -12.08
C GLU A 39 12.07 -27.71 -12.28
N SER A 40 12.64 -27.38 -13.45
CA SER A 40 14.05 -27.63 -13.74
C SER A 40 14.97 -26.72 -12.94
N ILE A 41 14.63 -25.43 -12.78
CA ILE A 41 15.34 -24.50 -11.89
C ILE A 41 15.35 -25.03 -10.44
N VAL A 42 14.18 -25.42 -9.92
CA VAL A 42 14.04 -25.93 -8.54
C VAL A 42 14.84 -27.21 -8.34
N ARG A 43 14.81 -28.13 -9.32
CA ARG A 43 15.61 -29.36 -9.30
C ARG A 43 17.11 -29.09 -9.30
N SER A 44 17.60 -28.20 -10.17
CA SER A 44 19.02 -27.83 -10.19
C SER A 44 19.48 -27.18 -8.89
N LEU A 45 18.63 -26.35 -8.26
CA LEU A 45 18.91 -25.78 -6.94
C LEU A 45 18.94 -26.85 -5.83
N ALA A 46 18.03 -27.83 -5.89
CA ALA A 46 18.02 -28.95 -4.96
C ALA A 46 19.27 -29.83 -5.10
N GLU A 47 19.78 -30.03 -6.32
CA GLU A 47 21.04 -30.74 -6.59
C GLU A 47 22.27 -29.95 -6.14
N ALA A 48 22.22 -28.62 -6.25
CA ALA A 48 23.29 -27.72 -5.78
C ALA A 48 23.31 -27.55 -4.25
N ALA A 49 22.24 -27.92 -3.54
CA ALA A 49 22.18 -27.85 -2.09
C ALA A 49 23.18 -28.85 -1.46
N SER A 50 24.18 -28.33 -0.74
CA SER A 50 25.23 -29.14 -0.13
C SER A 50 24.81 -29.88 1.14
N VAL A 51 23.55 -29.74 1.56
CA VAL A 51 23.00 -30.26 2.82
C VAL A 51 21.66 -30.95 2.57
N ALA A 52 21.33 -31.93 3.41
CA ALA A 52 19.98 -32.48 3.43
C ALA A 52 18.99 -31.43 3.95
N TRP A 53 18.03 -31.02 3.12
CA TRP A 53 17.12 -29.90 3.38
C TRP A 53 15.68 -30.37 3.56
N GLU A 54 14.91 -29.72 4.43
CA GLU A 54 13.47 -30.00 4.65
C GLU A 54 12.61 -29.15 3.73
N GLN A 55 13.04 -27.90 3.51
CA GLN A 55 12.41 -26.96 2.61
C GLN A 55 13.49 -26.20 1.82
N LEU A 56 13.23 -25.96 0.55
CA LEU A 56 13.98 -25.12 -0.33
C LEU A 56 13.15 -23.86 -0.60
N SER A 57 13.76 -22.69 -0.53
CA SER A 57 13.12 -21.43 -0.90
C SER A 57 14.04 -20.65 -1.83
N GLY A 58 13.44 -19.85 -2.71
CA GLY A 58 14.22 -18.94 -3.54
C GLY A 58 13.43 -17.69 -3.88
N VAL A 59 14.17 -16.60 -4.03
CA VAL A 59 13.67 -15.29 -4.40
C VAL A 59 14.57 -14.70 -5.47
N PHE A 60 13.99 -14.40 -6.63
CA PHE A 60 14.68 -13.84 -7.78
C PHE A 60 14.03 -12.52 -8.17
N SER A 61 14.81 -11.46 -8.25
CA SER A 61 14.36 -10.14 -8.70
C SER A 61 15.17 -9.70 -9.90
N LEU A 62 14.49 -9.31 -10.97
CA LEU A 62 15.10 -9.01 -12.26
C LEU A 62 14.43 -7.79 -12.88
N ALA A 63 15.23 -6.84 -13.37
CA ALA A 63 14.78 -5.69 -14.14
C ALA A 63 15.92 -5.16 -15.02
N GLY A 64 15.64 -4.91 -16.30
CA GLY A 64 16.68 -4.43 -17.22
C GLY A 64 17.84 -5.43 -17.32
N ASP A 65 19.05 -5.01 -16.94
CA ASP A 65 20.25 -5.87 -16.86
C ASP A 65 20.69 -6.17 -15.41
N GLU A 66 19.92 -5.74 -14.42
CA GLU A 66 20.20 -6.01 -13.02
C GLU A 66 19.39 -7.19 -12.51
N GLU A 67 20.00 -7.95 -11.61
CA GLU A 67 19.39 -9.10 -10.98
C GLU A 67 19.92 -9.31 -9.56
N VAL A 68 19.03 -9.78 -8.70
CA VAL A 68 19.35 -10.36 -7.40
C VAL A 68 18.72 -11.73 -7.38
N MET A 69 19.53 -12.76 -7.12
CA MET A 69 19.06 -14.13 -7.02
C MET A 69 19.53 -14.73 -5.70
N GLN A 70 18.58 -15.23 -4.91
CA GLN A 70 18.86 -15.87 -3.63
C GLN A 70 18.10 -17.19 -3.56
N ALA A 71 18.78 -18.23 -3.09
CA ALA A 71 18.17 -19.52 -2.83
C ALA A 71 18.73 -20.07 -1.51
N VAL A 72 17.85 -20.67 -0.70
CA VAL A 72 18.15 -21.11 0.65
C VAL A 72 17.56 -22.49 0.90
N ALA A 73 18.38 -23.40 1.40
CA ALA A 73 17.96 -24.67 1.98
C ALA A 73 17.72 -24.48 3.48
N LEU A 74 16.50 -24.71 3.94
CA LEU A 74 16.16 -24.79 5.35
C LEU A 74 16.34 -26.22 5.86
N THR A 75 17.01 -26.34 7.00
CA THR A 75 17.12 -27.56 7.80
C THR A 75 16.40 -27.36 9.13
N SER A 76 16.24 -28.42 9.92
CA SER A 76 15.62 -28.33 11.25
C SER A 76 16.28 -27.34 12.22
N LEU A 77 17.50 -26.87 11.93
CA LEU A 77 18.27 -26.00 12.83
C LEU A 77 18.76 -24.69 12.18
N HIS A 78 19.02 -24.67 10.88
CA HIS A 78 19.66 -23.53 10.20
C HIS A 78 19.19 -23.36 8.76
N SER A 79 19.30 -22.12 8.26
CA SER A 79 19.23 -21.79 6.84
C SER A 79 20.63 -21.81 6.19
N HIS A 80 20.72 -22.39 4.99
CA HIS A 80 21.95 -22.49 4.21
C HIS A 80 21.76 -21.87 2.83
N SER A 81 22.57 -20.88 2.48
CA SER A 81 22.58 -20.32 1.13
C SER A 81 23.01 -21.36 0.10
N ILE A 82 22.32 -21.41 -1.02
CA ILE A 82 22.64 -22.27 -2.17
C ILE A 82 23.32 -21.40 -3.23
N PRO A 83 24.47 -21.81 -3.77
CA PRO A 83 25.12 -21.08 -4.85
C PRO A 83 24.27 -21.17 -6.12
N ILE A 84 24.06 -20.03 -6.77
CA ILE A 84 23.38 -19.95 -8.08
C ILE A 84 24.46 -19.74 -9.12
N ASP A 85 24.70 -20.76 -9.94
CA ASP A 85 25.65 -20.70 -11.04
C ASP A 85 25.03 -20.06 -12.29
N SER A 86 25.85 -19.93 -13.35
CA SER A 86 25.42 -19.32 -14.60
C SER A 86 24.32 -20.11 -15.32
N GLU A 87 24.31 -21.43 -15.21
CA GLU A 87 23.31 -22.27 -15.89
C GLU A 87 21.93 -22.08 -15.24
N ILE A 88 21.88 -22.08 -13.91
CA ILE A 88 20.65 -21.79 -13.15
C ILE A 88 20.19 -20.35 -13.40
N ALA A 89 21.12 -19.38 -13.38
CA ALA A 89 20.80 -17.99 -13.67
C ALA A 89 20.22 -17.80 -15.08
N ASP A 90 20.78 -18.47 -16.10
CA ASP A 90 20.30 -18.42 -17.46
C ASP A 90 18.90 -19.03 -17.62
N MET A 91 18.61 -20.12 -16.90
CA MET A 91 17.25 -20.68 -16.83
C MET A 91 16.26 -19.70 -16.20
N ILE A 92 16.62 -19.02 -15.10
CA ILE A 92 15.77 -18.02 -14.45
C ILE A 92 15.48 -16.85 -15.40
N ARG A 93 16.51 -16.33 -16.08
CA ARG A 93 16.37 -15.27 -17.08
C ARG A 93 15.48 -15.71 -18.25
N LEU A 94 15.64 -16.96 -18.71
CA LEU A 94 14.79 -17.53 -19.76
C LEU A 94 13.34 -17.63 -19.28
N HIS A 95 13.11 -18.13 -18.07
CA HIS A 95 11.78 -18.22 -17.46
C HIS A 95 11.10 -16.86 -17.49
N ARG A 96 11.77 -15.79 -17.01
CA ARG A 96 11.22 -14.43 -17.02
C ARG A 96 10.77 -13.98 -18.41
N ARG A 97 11.51 -14.33 -19.47
CA ARG A 97 11.19 -13.94 -20.84
C ARG A 97 10.01 -14.70 -21.43
N ILE A 98 9.85 -15.98 -21.09
CA ILE A 98 8.78 -16.83 -21.64
C ILE A 98 7.49 -16.78 -20.80
N SER A 99 7.58 -16.33 -19.54
CA SER A 99 6.43 -16.22 -18.62
C SER A 99 5.77 -14.84 -18.64
N ILE A 100 5.96 -14.04 -19.70
CA ILE A 100 5.43 -12.66 -19.76
C ILE A 100 3.93 -12.72 -19.97
N GLY A 101 3.18 -12.18 -19.00
CA GLY A 101 1.73 -12.02 -19.07
C GLY A 101 1.30 -10.59 -19.45
N PRO A 102 -0.01 -10.29 -19.37
CA PRO A 102 -0.55 -8.95 -19.62
C PRO A 102 0.01 -7.85 -18.70
N GLU A 103 0.44 -8.23 -17.49
CA GLU A 103 1.03 -7.34 -16.48
C GLU A 103 2.51 -7.02 -16.76
N GLY A 104 3.08 -7.62 -17.82
CA GLY A 104 4.49 -7.59 -18.14
C GLY A 104 5.26 -8.76 -17.49
N PRO A 105 6.60 -8.73 -17.51
CA PRO A 105 7.40 -9.66 -16.75
C PRO A 105 7.24 -9.40 -15.25
N TRP A 106 7.29 -10.48 -14.45
CA TRP A 106 7.35 -10.35 -12.99
C TRP A 106 8.58 -9.53 -12.58
N LEU A 107 8.43 -8.74 -11.51
CA LEU A 107 9.53 -8.02 -10.88
C LEU A 107 10.30 -8.94 -9.92
N ARG A 108 9.56 -9.82 -9.24
CA ARG A 108 10.11 -10.82 -8.33
C ARG A 108 9.36 -12.16 -8.46
N LEU A 109 10.10 -13.25 -8.47
CA LEU A 109 9.61 -14.63 -8.40
C LEU A 109 10.02 -15.18 -7.04
N MET A 110 9.06 -15.73 -6.29
CA MET A 110 9.32 -16.48 -5.07
C MET A 110 8.85 -17.92 -5.23
N PHE A 111 9.57 -18.86 -4.66
CA PHE A 111 9.08 -20.23 -4.54
C PHE A 111 9.46 -20.85 -3.21
N GLU A 112 8.65 -21.80 -2.78
CA GLU A 112 8.92 -22.71 -1.68
C GLU A 112 8.66 -24.13 -2.15
N CYS A 113 9.60 -25.03 -1.89
CA CYS A 113 9.52 -26.43 -2.24
C CYS A 113 9.87 -27.26 -1.01
N VAL A 114 8.92 -28.06 -0.53
CA VAL A 114 9.18 -29.00 0.57
C VAL A 114 9.72 -30.33 0.03
N ARG A 115 10.37 -31.13 0.89
CA ARG A 115 11.10 -32.35 0.48
C ARG A 115 10.23 -33.39 -0.26
N ASP A 116 8.94 -33.43 0.01
CA ASP A 116 8.00 -34.34 -0.67
C ASP A 116 7.64 -33.89 -2.11
N GLY A 117 8.13 -32.72 -2.53
CA GLY A 117 7.98 -32.18 -3.87
C GLY A 117 6.82 -31.21 -4.03
N GLU A 118 6.09 -30.85 -2.97
CA GLU A 118 5.09 -29.79 -3.05
C GLU A 118 5.78 -28.43 -3.29
N LEU A 119 5.52 -27.85 -4.47
CA LEU A 119 6.08 -26.60 -4.95
C LEU A 119 4.99 -25.51 -4.95
N THR A 120 5.19 -24.47 -4.15
CA THR A 120 4.40 -23.24 -4.18
C THR A 120 5.20 -22.14 -4.86
N VAL A 121 4.56 -21.40 -5.75
CA VAL A 121 5.19 -20.35 -6.56
C VAL A 121 4.37 -19.08 -6.47
N GLY A 122 5.04 -17.96 -6.27
CA GLY A 122 4.47 -16.62 -6.30
C GLY A 122 5.18 -15.75 -7.33
N PHE A 123 4.40 -14.99 -8.09
CA PHE A 123 4.91 -13.92 -8.94
C PHE A 123 4.47 -12.59 -8.36
N ASP A 124 5.41 -11.68 -8.19
CA ASP A 124 5.18 -10.34 -7.69
C ASP A 124 5.45 -9.33 -8.82
N TYR A 125 4.38 -8.63 -9.19
CA TYR A 125 4.37 -7.58 -10.22
C TYR A 125 4.47 -6.17 -9.61
N GLY A 126 4.76 -6.07 -8.31
CA GLY A 126 4.93 -4.83 -7.57
C GLY A 126 3.65 -4.34 -6.90
N ALA A 127 2.77 -5.24 -6.46
CA ALA A 127 1.56 -4.85 -5.71
C ALA A 127 1.91 -4.07 -4.43
N VAL A 128 3.04 -4.42 -3.80
CA VAL A 128 3.65 -3.73 -2.67
C VAL A 128 5.12 -3.43 -3.02
N GLU A 129 5.69 -2.42 -2.38
CA GLU A 129 7.12 -2.09 -2.50
C GLU A 129 7.99 -3.30 -2.14
N LEU A 130 8.98 -3.60 -2.97
CA LEU A 130 9.85 -4.74 -2.77
C LEU A 130 10.78 -4.51 -1.55
N PRO A 131 11.08 -5.54 -0.76
CA PRO A 131 12.10 -5.49 0.28
C PRO A 131 13.46 -4.98 -0.26
N SER A 132 14.20 -4.25 0.56
CA SER A 132 15.44 -3.58 0.15
C SER A 132 16.53 -4.52 -0.37
N ASP A 133 16.54 -5.77 0.10
CA ASP A 133 17.45 -6.82 -0.34
C ASP A 133 17.10 -7.37 -1.75
N HIS A 134 15.88 -7.11 -2.23
CA HIS A 134 15.37 -7.54 -3.54
C HIS A 134 15.09 -6.36 -4.48
N LEU A 135 15.24 -5.13 -3.99
CA LEU A 135 15.02 -3.91 -4.75
C LEU A 135 16.26 -3.59 -5.60
N LEU A 136 16.07 -3.56 -6.92
CA LEU A 136 17.10 -3.21 -7.89
C LEU A 136 17.18 -1.68 -8.07
N SER A 137 18.14 -1.18 -8.85
CA SER A 137 18.25 0.25 -9.09
C SER A 137 17.03 0.83 -9.82
N GLY A 138 16.77 2.13 -9.63
CA GLY A 138 15.73 2.84 -10.39
C GLY A 138 15.99 2.79 -11.91
N GLU A 139 17.24 2.85 -12.35
CA GLU A 139 17.62 2.79 -13.78
C GLU A 139 17.33 1.42 -14.40
N ALA A 140 17.47 0.35 -13.64
CA ALA A 140 17.09 -1.00 -14.06
C ALA A 140 15.59 -1.11 -14.32
N TYR A 141 14.75 -0.62 -13.40
CA TYR A 141 13.30 -0.62 -13.58
C TYR A 141 12.83 0.31 -14.70
N GLN A 142 13.45 1.48 -14.88
CA GLN A 142 13.14 2.36 -16.00
C GLN A 142 13.36 1.66 -17.35
N ARG A 143 14.50 0.97 -17.51
CA ARG A 143 14.79 0.20 -18.73
C ARG A 143 13.84 -0.96 -18.91
N ASP A 144 13.51 -1.67 -17.84
CA ASP A 144 12.55 -2.77 -17.87
C ASP A 144 11.16 -2.32 -18.32
N ILE A 145 10.65 -1.21 -17.77
CA ILE A 145 9.36 -0.62 -18.16
C ILE A 145 9.39 -0.11 -19.61
N ALA A 146 10.50 0.47 -20.06
CA ALA A 146 10.65 0.91 -21.44
C ALA A 146 10.67 -0.26 -22.44
N GLN A 147 11.29 -1.38 -22.06
CA GLN A 147 11.34 -2.60 -22.87
C GLN A 147 10.02 -3.38 -22.84
N TYR A 148 9.35 -3.40 -21.69
CA TYR A 148 8.09 -4.08 -21.46
C TYR A 148 7.04 -3.09 -20.93
N PRO A 149 6.45 -2.25 -21.81
CA PRO A 149 5.39 -1.32 -21.41
C PRO A 149 4.21 -2.06 -20.80
N ARG A 150 3.75 -1.60 -19.64
CA ARG A 150 2.62 -2.17 -18.89
C ARG A 150 1.59 -1.08 -18.58
N GLU A 151 0.32 -1.43 -18.65
CA GLU A 151 -0.79 -0.49 -18.43
C GLU A 151 -0.80 0.06 -17.00
N ASN A 152 -0.56 -0.83 -16.04
CA ASN A 152 -0.57 -0.51 -14.61
C ASN A 152 0.85 -0.63 -14.03
N VAL A 153 1.54 0.51 -13.94
CA VAL A 153 2.76 0.63 -13.12
C VAL A 153 2.35 1.11 -11.73
N PRO A 154 2.70 0.39 -10.65
CA PRO A 154 2.35 0.77 -9.28
C PRO A 154 3.03 2.08 -8.88
N LEU A 155 2.37 2.87 -8.04
CA LEU A 155 2.82 4.22 -7.67
C LEU A 155 4.20 4.21 -7.02
N TRP A 156 4.48 3.24 -6.14
CA TRP A 156 5.79 3.16 -5.50
C TRP A 156 6.91 3.00 -6.53
N LEU A 157 6.68 2.26 -7.62
CA LEU A 157 7.68 2.04 -8.66
C LEU A 157 7.84 3.27 -9.56
N LEU A 158 6.73 3.95 -9.88
CA LEU A 158 6.77 5.25 -10.54
C LEU A 158 7.58 6.26 -9.72
N ALA A 159 7.35 6.30 -8.40
CA ALA A 159 8.06 7.18 -7.50
C ALA A 159 9.54 6.79 -7.34
N TYR A 160 9.82 5.50 -7.15
CA TYR A 160 11.19 5.00 -7.00
C TYR A 160 12.06 5.29 -8.22
N THR A 161 11.47 5.24 -9.41
CA THR A 161 12.17 5.53 -10.67
C THR A 161 12.17 7.01 -11.05
N GLY A 162 11.18 7.80 -10.62
CA GLY A 162 10.96 9.17 -11.12
C GLY A 162 11.03 10.28 -10.08
N ASN A 163 11.20 9.98 -8.80
CA ASN A 163 11.23 10.99 -7.74
C ASN A 163 12.54 11.78 -7.75
N ASP A 164 12.42 13.09 -7.95
CA ASP A 164 13.51 14.06 -7.91
C ASP A 164 13.41 15.00 -6.68
N GLY A 165 12.60 14.63 -5.69
CA GLY A 165 12.44 15.37 -4.45
C GLY A 165 11.46 16.56 -4.54
N ARG A 166 10.63 16.66 -5.59
CA ARG A 166 9.63 17.74 -5.76
C ARG A 166 8.67 17.92 -4.58
N GLN A 167 8.37 16.84 -3.86
CA GLN A 167 7.46 16.88 -2.71
C GLN A 167 8.16 17.32 -1.42
N MET A 168 9.47 17.52 -1.42
CA MET A 168 10.18 18.00 -0.25
C MET A 168 10.08 19.52 -0.15
N ARG A 169 9.76 20.00 1.05
CA ARG A 169 9.74 21.41 1.44
C ARG A 169 10.70 21.63 2.61
N SER A 170 11.92 22.09 2.32
CA SER A 170 12.89 22.44 3.35
C SER A 170 12.43 23.64 4.19
N ALA A 171 12.98 23.78 5.41
CA ALA A 171 12.68 24.92 6.26
C ALA A 171 13.09 26.27 5.63
N ALA A 172 14.14 26.28 4.80
CA ALA A 172 14.55 27.48 4.06
C ALA A 172 13.52 27.85 2.99
N GLN A 173 13.02 26.88 2.22
CA GLN A 173 11.95 27.10 1.24
C GLN A 173 10.67 27.58 1.94
N ALA A 174 10.25 26.93 3.03
CA ALA A 174 9.04 27.31 3.76
C ALA A 174 9.08 28.78 4.25
N ARG A 175 10.24 29.26 4.73
CA ARG A 175 10.43 30.67 5.13
C ARG A 175 10.49 31.65 3.97
N ALA A 176 10.97 31.23 2.80
CA ALA A 176 11.08 32.08 1.63
C ALA A 176 9.73 32.29 0.91
N THR A 177 8.84 31.29 0.97
CA THR A 177 7.53 31.30 0.27
C THR A 177 6.44 32.05 1.04
N VAL A 178 6.78 32.94 1.98
CA VAL A 178 5.77 33.71 2.74
C VAL A 178 5.23 34.84 1.86
N SER A 179 4.17 34.57 1.10
CA SER A 179 3.31 35.57 0.45
C SER A 179 1.95 34.97 0.10
N HIS A 180 0.89 35.76 0.34
CA HIS A 180 -0.49 35.32 0.46
C HIS A 180 -1.20 35.27 -0.90
N GLY A 181 -1.90 34.17 -1.16
CA GLY A 181 -3.03 34.10 -2.08
C GLY A 181 -4.22 33.49 -1.35
N ILE A 182 -5.25 34.29 -1.05
CA ILE A 182 -6.50 33.84 -0.38
C ILE A 182 -7.22 32.73 -1.19
N GLY A 183 -6.84 32.50 -2.45
CA GLY A 183 -7.40 31.47 -3.33
C GLY A 183 -6.61 30.16 -3.43
N GLU A 184 -5.47 30.01 -2.74
CA GLU A 184 -4.61 28.82 -2.84
C GLU A 184 -4.82 27.82 -1.71
N VAL A 185 -5.61 28.20 -0.70
CA VAL A 185 -5.85 27.43 0.51
C VAL A 185 -7.34 27.18 0.68
N ARG A 186 -7.69 25.94 1.02
CA ARG A 186 -9.04 25.54 1.43
C ARG A 186 -9.10 25.30 2.93
N VAL A 187 -10.12 25.84 3.58
CA VAL A 187 -10.53 25.42 4.94
C VAL A 187 -11.23 24.06 4.81
N ALA A 188 -10.72 23.05 5.52
CA ALA A 188 -11.08 21.64 5.34
C ALA A 188 -11.70 21.01 6.60
N ASP A 189 -12.38 21.82 7.41
CA ASP A 189 -13.08 21.36 8.62
C ASP A 189 -14.21 20.37 8.32
N ASP A 190 -14.72 20.35 7.09
CA ASP A 190 -15.71 19.38 6.60
C ASP A 190 -15.09 18.05 6.16
N GLU A 191 -13.76 17.96 6.08
CA GLU A 191 -13.04 16.79 5.58
C GLU A 191 -12.47 15.92 6.71
N ILE A 192 -12.05 16.55 7.81
CA ILE A 192 -11.31 15.95 8.93
C ILE A 192 -11.84 16.54 10.25
N PRO A 193 -12.04 15.72 11.31
CA PRO A 193 -12.44 16.23 12.61
C PRO A 193 -11.37 17.14 13.23
N PRO A 194 -11.74 18.05 14.16
CA PRO A 194 -10.80 18.88 14.90
C PRO A 194 -9.60 18.10 15.45
N LEU A 195 -8.41 18.71 15.42
CA LEU A 195 -7.15 18.05 15.81
C LEU A 195 -7.23 17.29 17.15
N PRO A 196 -7.82 17.82 18.23
CA PRO A 196 -7.92 17.08 19.49
C PRO A 196 -8.72 15.77 19.38
N LEU A 197 -9.81 15.76 18.61
CA LEU A 197 -10.63 14.57 18.41
C LEU A 197 -9.92 13.56 17.51
N LEU A 198 -9.29 14.04 16.42
CA LEU A 198 -8.51 13.18 15.53
C LEU A 198 -7.37 12.47 16.29
N TRP A 199 -6.64 13.22 17.11
CA TRP A 199 -5.55 12.74 17.94
C TRP A 199 -6.00 11.64 18.92
N ALA A 200 -7.12 11.85 19.61
CA ALA A 200 -7.68 10.88 20.54
C ALA A 200 -8.12 9.59 19.84
N ARG A 201 -8.75 9.69 18.67
CA ARG A 201 -9.21 8.52 17.91
C ARG A 201 -8.05 7.69 17.36
N PHE A 202 -6.99 8.32 16.85
CA PHE A 202 -5.78 7.59 16.47
C PHE A 202 -5.16 6.87 17.68
N ALA A 203 -5.15 7.50 18.85
CA ALA A 203 -4.57 6.91 20.06
C ALA A 203 -5.30 5.64 20.49
N VAL A 204 -6.63 5.60 20.33
CA VAL A 204 -7.43 4.39 20.58
C VAL A 204 -7.08 3.28 19.58
N LEU A 205 -6.93 3.60 18.29
CA LEU A 205 -6.50 2.61 17.31
C LEU A 205 -5.08 2.09 17.60
N ALA A 206 -4.18 2.96 18.04
CA ALA A 206 -2.83 2.57 18.44
C ALA A 206 -2.86 1.67 19.67
N ALA A 207 -3.63 2.03 20.70
CA ALA A 207 -3.77 1.24 21.91
C ALA A 207 -4.27 -0.18 21.62
N VAL A 208 -5.36 -0.31 20.88
CA VAL A 208 -5.92 -1.63 20.55
C VAL A 208 -5.00 -2.39 19.59
N GLY A 209 -4.44 -1.73 18.57
CA GLY A 209 -3.52 -2.36 17.61
C GLY A 209 -2.25 -2.89 18.25
N ARG A 210 -1.60 -2.09 19.11
CA ARG A 210 -0.36 -2.45 19.80
C ARG A 210 -0.60 -3.48 20.89
N GLY A 211 -1.66 -3.35 21.68
CA GLY A 211 -2.07 -4.38 22.63
C GLY A 211 -2.36 -5.71 21.95
N SER A 212 -2.86 -5.70 20.72
CA SER A 212 -3.15 -6.89 19.91
C SER A 212 -1.93 -7.45 19.15
N ASN A 213 -0.75 -6.82 19.25
CA ASN A 213 0.41 -7.10 18.41
C ASN A 213 0.08 -7.15 16.90
N ALA A 214 -0.82 -6.27 16.44
CA ALA A 214 -1.22 -6.20 15.05
C ALA A 214 -0.03 -5.78 14.17
N LEU A 215 0.18 -6.50 13.06
CA LEU A 215 1.28 -6.24 12.11
C LEU A 215 1.16 -4.87 11.41
N VAL A 216 -0.07 -4.37 11.29
CA VAL A 216 -0.46 -3.15 10.59
C VAL A 216 -1.34 -2.34 11.54
N GLY A 217 -1.15 -1.03 11.62
CA GLY A 217 -1.92 -0.22 12.56
C GLY A 217 -1.29 1.12 12.91
N ALA A 218 -1.92 1.79 13.87
CA ALA A 218 -1.44 3.05 14.41
C ALA A 218 -0.40 2.83 15.51
N VAL A 219 0.51 3.80 15.65
CA VAL A 219 1.49 3.89 16.75
C VAL A 219 1.49 5.31 17.27
N THR A 220 1.51 5.47 18.59
CA THR A 220 1.56 6.76 19.27
C THR A 220 2.97 7.08 19.76
N ASP A 221 3.38 8.32 19.50
CA ASP A 221 4.44 9.05 20.18
C ASP A 221 3.82 10.35 20.76
N PRO A 222 4.37 10.94 21.85
CA PRO A 222 3.83 12.18 22.42
C PRO A 222 3.74 13.37 21.45
N SER A 223 4.54 13.35 20.38
CA SER A 223 4.62 14.42 19.38
C SER A 223 4.01 14.04 18.03
N TYR A 224 3.85 12.76 17.72
CA TYR A 224 3.21 12.32 16.47
C TYR A 224 2.51 10.96 16.62
N GLN A 225 1.57 10.68 15.72
CA GLN A 225 0.98 9.36 15.57
C GLN A 225 1.12 8.94 14.12
N ARG A 226 1.55 7.70 13.89
CA ARG A 226 1.73 7.14 12.55
C ARG A 226 0.72 6.03 12.35
N TYR A 227 0.01 6.08 11.23
CA TYR A 227 -0.78 4.97 10.74
C TYR A 227 -0.10 4.37 9.51
N SER A 228 0.04 3.05 9.51
CA SER A 228 0.47 2.29 8.33
C SER A 228 -0.61 1.27 8.06
N GLY A 229 -1.26 1.38 6.89
CA GLY A 229 -2.24 0.46 6.37
C GLY A 229 -1.68 -0.37 5.22
N TRP A 230 -2.51 -1.25 4.65
CA TRP A 230 -2.11 -2.12 3.54
C TRP A 230 -1.97 -1.41 2.19
N ALA A 231 -2.64 -0.27 2.00
CA ALA A 231 -2.71 0.46 0.73
C ALA A 231 -2.47 1.96 0.90
N GLY A 232 -1.79 2.34 1.98
CA GLY A 232 -1.51 3.72 2.31
C GLY A 232 -1.05 3.91 3.75
N GLY A 233 -0.79 5.17 4.10
CA GLY A 233 -0.49 5.55 5.47
C GLY A 233 -0.42 7.05 5.64
N CYS A 234 -0.31 7.47 6.89
CA CYS A 234 -0.20 8.87 7.24
C CYS A 234 0.54 9.09 8.56
N LEU A 235 1.01 10.33 8.71
CA LEU A 235 1.57 10.89 9.92
C LEU A 235 0.70 12.06 10.40
N LEU A 236 0.27 12.00 11.66
CA LEU A 236 -0.37 13.08 12.39
C LEU A 236 0.63 13.65 13.40
N ALA A 237 1.17 14.84 13.16
CA ALA A 237 2.09 15.52 14.08
C ALA A 237 1.34 16.59 14.90
N ARG A 238 1.63 16.66 16.20
CA ARG A 238 1.18 17.72 17.12
C ARG A 238 2.37 18.64 17.43
N LEU A 239 2.18 19.93 17.21
CA LEU A 239 3.22 20.94 17.35
C LEU A 239 2.86 21.94 18.46
N PRO A 240 3.85 22.61 19.08
CA PRO A 240 3.60 23.67 20.05
C PRO A 240 2.72 24.80 19.49
N GLY A 241 1.87 25.38 20.34
CA GLY A 241 1.01 26.51 19.97
C GLY A 241 -0.27 26.11 19.23
N ASP A 242 -0.87 24.96 19.59
CA ASP A 242 -2.07 24.42 18.95
C ASP A 242 -1.93 24.34 17.42
N ARG A 243 -0.83 23.73 16.99
CA ARG A 243 -0.52 23.47 15.57
C ARG A 243 -0.48 21.98 15.34
N GLY A 244 -0.79 21.57 14.11
CA GLY A 244 -0.74 20.17 13.73
C GLY A 244 -0.54 19.99 12.25
N VAL A 245 -0.12 18.80 11.86
CA VAL A 245 0.03 18.40 10.46
C VAL A 245 -0.52 16.99 10.31
N LEU A 246 -1.41 16.78 9.35
CA LEU A 246 -1.79 15.45 8.90
C LEU A 246 -1.34 15.32 7.44
N SER A 247 -0.41 14.42 7.17
CA SER A 247 0.12 14.22 5.82
C SER A 247 0.32 12.75 5.53
N GLY A 248 0.25 12.35 4.27
CA GLY A 248 0.29 10.94 3.90
C GLY A 248 -0.11 10.72 2.46
N GLY A 249 -0.51 9.49 2.15
CA GLY A 249 -1.04 9.16 0.84
C GLY A 249 -1.51 7.72 0.71
N SER A 250 -2.28 7.49 -0.35
CA SER A 250 -2.65 6.16 -0.81
C SER A 250 -1.61 5.63 -1.80
N ASP A 251 -1.32 4.32 -1.72
CA ASP A 251 -0.46 3.63 -2.68
C ASP A 251 -1.10 3.50 -4.07
N SER A 252 -2.40 3.80 -4.19
CA SER A 252 -3.15 3.88 -5.44
C SER A 252 -3.54 5.30 -5.85
N SER A 253 -2.84 6.33 -5.34
CA SER A 253 -3.08 7.74 -5.68
C SER A 253 -3.13 7.94 -7.20
N ARG A 254 -4.34 8.27 -7.70
CA ARG A 254 -4.56 8.55 -9.12
C ARG A 254 -3.87 9.84 -9.53
N LEU A 255 -3.90 10.84 -8.64
CA LEU A 255 -3.23 12.13 -8.86
C LEU A 255 -1.73 11.95 -9.11
N LEU A 256 -1.04 11.24 -8.21
CA LEU A 256 0.40 11.03 -8.36
C LEU A 256 0.73 10.10 -9.51
N SER A 257 -0.06 9.05 -9.73
CA SER A 257 0.14 8.15 -10.87
C SER A 257 0.03 8.91 -12.19
N ALA A 258 -0.95 9.80 -12.33
CA ALA A 258 -1.11 10.65 -13.51
C ALA A 258 0.06 11.66 -13.65
N ALA A 259 0.51 12.26 -12.54
CA ALA A 259 1.61 13.22 -12.55
C ALA A 259 2.95 12.57 -12.96
N TYR A 260 3.27 11.40 -12.42
CA TYR A 260 4.46 10.63 -12.82
C TYR A 260 4.43 10.20 -14.28
N ARG A 261 3.24 9.92 -14.81
CA ARG A 261 3.04 9.58 -16.23
C ARG A 261 3.00 10.82 -17.15
N GLY A 262 3.15 12.03 -16.59
CA GLY A 262 3.08 13.29 -17.35
C GLY A 262 1.67 13.61 -17.90
N MET A 263 0.63 12.95 -17.38
CA MET A 263 -0.76 13.19 -17.79
C MET A 263 -1.37 14.42 -17.11
N THR A 264 -0.76 14.89 -16.02
CA THR A 264 -1.12 16.12 -15.32
C THR A 264 0.13 16.85 -14.84
N ALA A 265 -0.03 18.14 -14.50
CA ALA A 265 0.98 18.89 -13.77
C ALA A 265 1.21 18.28 -12.38
N TRP A 266 2.43 18.48 -11.86
CA TRP A 266 2.77 18.02 -10.53
C TRP A 266 1.92 18.74 -9.47
N PRO A 267 1.29 18.03 -8.52
CA PRO A 267 0.51 18.68 -7.47
C PRO A 267 1.44 19.40 -6.50
N ASP A 268 1.17 20.69 -6.27
CA ASP A 268 1.78 21.42 -5.17
C ASP A 268 0.86 21.30 -3.93
N LEU A 269 1.34 20.61 -2.90
CA LEU A 269 0.60 20.35 -1.66
C LEU A 269 0.78 21.45 -0.61
N TYR A 270 1.60 22.46 -0.90
CA TYR A 270 1.99 23.53 0.01
C TYR A 270 1.64 24.97 -0.39
N PRO A 271 0.86 25.29 -1.45
CA PRO A 271 0.39 26.64 -1.69
C PRO A 271 -0.29 27.22 -0.45
N GLY A 272 0.10 28.44 -0.07
CA GLY A 272 -0.37 29.13 1.14
C GLY A 272 -0.06 28.46 2.48
N ALA A 273 0.74 27.39 2.51
CA ALA A 273 1.10 26.74 3.76
C ALA A 273 2.03 27.60 4.63
N PRO A 274 1.88 27.56 5.97
CA PRO A 274 2.70 28.35 6.90
C PRO A 274 4.20 28.10 6.76
N ASP A 275 5.00 29.07 7.23
CA ASP A 275 6.47 29.06 7.19
C ASP A 275 7.12 27.95 8.04
N TRP A 276 6.39 27.45 9.03
CA TRP A 276 6.79 26.34 9.88
C TRP A 276 6.42 24.96 9.31
N LEU A 277 5.61 24.88 8.26
CA LEU A 277 5.28 23.60 7.62
C LEU A 277 6.44 23.18 6.69
N HIS A 278 7.25 22.23 7.14
CA HIS A 278 8.40 21.72 6.38
C HIS A 278 8.64 20.24 6.71
N ASN A 279 9.60 19.62 6.01
CA ASN A 279 9.91 18.18 6.03
C ASN A 279 10.05 17.50 7.41
N LEU A 280 10.24 18.25 8.50
CA LEU A 280 10.37 17.67 9.84
C LEU A 280 9.05 17.08 10.35
N TYR A 281 7.92 17.60 9.87
CA TYR A 281 6.58 17.25 10.35
C TYR A 281 5.76 16.49 9.31
N LEU A 282 6.37 16.19 8.16
CA LEU A 282 5.72 15.50 7.05
C LEU A 282 5.92 14.00 7.15
N ASP A 283 4.96 13.26 6.60
CA ASP A 283 5.09 11.83 6.40
C ASP A 283 6.33 11.53 5.52
N PRO A 284 7.15 10.51 5.85
CA PRO A 284 8.30 10.10 5.05
C PRO A 284 7.99 9.84 3.57
N ARG A 285 6.73 9.58 3.22
CA ARG A 285 6.25 9.52 1.84
C ARG A 285 6.60 10.78 1.03
N ALA A 286 6.77 11.95 1.65
CA ALA A 286 7.26 13.15 0.97
C ALA A 286 8.66 12.96 0.36
N ALA A 287 9.58 12.38 1.13
CA ALA A 287 10.93 12.07 0.64
C ALA A 287 10.91 10.97 -0.42
N ALA A 288 9.94 10.04 -0.34
CA ALA A 288 9.75 8.96 -1.30
C ALA A 288 8.94 9.35 -2.54
N GLY A 289 8.45 10.59 -2.68
CA GLY A 289 7.62 11.00 -3.82
C GLY A 289 6.19 10.44 -3.81
N ARG A 290 5.71 9.98 -2.66
CA ARG A 290 4.40 9.31 -2.47
C ARG A 290 3.40 10.09 -1.63
N LEU A 291 3.68 11.36 -1.32
CA LEU A 291 2.77 12.21 -0.57
C LEU A 291 1.64 12.69 -1.47
N SER A 292 0.39 12.31 -1.17
CA SER A 292 -0.77 12.69 -1.98
C SER A 292 -1.73 13.65 -1.28
N PHE A 293 -1.58 13.86 0.04
CA PHE A 293 -2.26 14.91 0.77
C PHE A 293 -1.40 15.52 1.88
N CYS A 294 -1.68 16.77 2.20
CA CYS A 294 -1.11 17.48 3.35
C CYS A 294 -2.13 18.48 3.91
N TYR A 295 -2.49 18.31 5.17
CA TYR A 295 -3.33 19.21 5.94
C TYR A 295 -2.52 19.84 7.06
N TRP A 296 -2.76 21.11 7.36
CA TRP A 296 -2.19 21.80 8.50
C TRP A 296 -3.28 22.40 9.38
N TRP A 297 -3.14 22.22 10.68
CA TRP A 297 -4.03 22.77 11.70
C TRP A 297 -3.44 24.08 12.22
N LEU A 298 -4.25 25.13 12.20
CA LEU A 298 -3.90 26.44 12.72
C LEU A 298 -5.14 27.17 13.22
N ASN A 299 -5.07 27.74 14.42
CA ASN A 299 -6.13 28.57 14.99
C ASN A 299 -7.51 27.87 15.02
N GLY A 300 -7.57 26.58 15.33
CA GLY A 300 -8.84 25.86 15.44
C GLY A 300 -9.41 25.32 14.12
N HIS A 301 -8.68 25.42 13.01
CA HIS A 301 -9.15 25.03 11.69
C HIS A 301 -8.13 24.15 10.95
N TRP A 302 -8.62 23.19 10.18
CA TRP A 302 -7.83 22.47 9.19
C TRP A 302 -7.78 23.24 7.89
N TYR A 303 -6.59 23.25 7.28
CA TYR A 303 -6.35 23.81 5.97
C TYR A 303 -5.61 22.81 5.09
N ARG A 304 -5.79 22.91 3.78
CA ARG A 304 -4.95 22.25 2.79
C ARG A 304 -4.81 23.11 1.54
N ALA A 305 -3.88 22.75 0.68
CA ALA A 305 -3.80 23.32 -0.66
C ALA A 305 -5.11 23.12 -1.44
N GLU A 306 -5.48 24.12 -2.23
CA GLU A 306 -6.52 23.97 -3.24
C GLU A 306 -5.93 23.26 -4.47
N LEU A 307 -6.46 22.08 -4.79
CA LEU A 307 -5.96 21.18 -5.84
C LEU A 307 -6.91 21.11 -7.05
N SER A 308 -7.88 22.03 -7.10
CA SER A 308 -8.87 22.15 -8.18
C SER A 308 -8.22 22.22 -9.57
N GLY A 309 -8.74 21.44 -10.51
CA GLY A 309 -8.39 21.51 -11.94
C GLY A 309 -7.18 20.69 -12.38
N LEU A 310 -6.55 19.89 -11.51
CA LEU A 310 -5.38 19.09 -11.88
C LEU A 310 -5.71 17.88 -12.76
N ILE A 311 -6.94 17.34 -12.76
CA ILE A 311 -7.33 16.26 -13.69
C ILE A 311 -8.31 16.83 -14.71
N ALA A 312 -7.79 17.50 -15.75
CA ALA A 312 -8.57 17.95 -16.90
C ALA A 312 -8.26 17.04 -18.10
N GLY A 313 -8.93 15.88 -18.14
CA GLY A 313 -8.93 14.93 -19.25
C GLY A 313 -10.36 14.54 -19.62
N ALA A 314 -10.56 13.84 -20.74
CA ALA A 314 -11.85 13.61 -21.43
C ALA A 314 -12.99 12.96 -20.62
N ASP A 315 -12.78 12.67 -19.34
CA ASP A 315 -13.76 12.11 -18.43
C ASP A 315 -14.01 13.13 -17.29
N ALA A 316 -15.04 13.97 -17.47
CA ALA A 316 -15.41 15.01 -16.51
C ALA A 316 -15.89 14.44 -15.15
N ASP A 317 -16.14 13.13 -15.07
CA ASP A 317 -16.46 12.41 -13.84
C ASP A 317 -15.20 12.01 -13.02
N ALA A 318 -13.99 12.24 -13.55
CA ALA A 318 -12.71 11.90 -12.92
C ALA A 318 -12.04 13.10 -12.21
N ALA A 319 -12.83 14.03 -11.66
CA ALA A 319 -12.30 15.14 -10.88
C ALA A 319 -11.52 14.62 -9.65
N TRP A 320 -10.39 15.25 -9.35
CA TRP A 320 -9.63 14.95 -8.14
C TRP A 320 -10.53 15.04 -6.89
N SER A 321 -10.42 14.07 -5.99
CA SER A 321 -11.18 13.99 -4.75
C SER A 321 -10.24 13.71 -3.58
N TYR A 322 -10.29 14.56 -2.55
CA TYR A 322 -9.57 14.33 -1.30
C TYR A 322 -9.95 12.99 -0.66
N ARG A 323 -11.18 12.49 -0.90
CA ARG A 323 -11.63 11.21 -0.36
C ARG A 323 -10.84 10.06 -0.96
N ASP A 324 -10.52 10.12 -2.24
CA ASP A 324 -9.75 9.08 -2.92
C ASP A 324 -8.32 9.04 -2.39
N GLU A 325 -7.72 10.22 -2.17
CA GLU A 325 -6.36 10.33 -1.65
C GLU A 325 -6.24 9.93 -0.17
N THR A 326 -7.32 10.07 0.60
CA THR A 326 -7.35 9.74 2.04
C THR A 326 -7.92 8.35 2.35
N ALA A 327 -8.70 7.72 1.45
CA ALA A 327 -9.47 6.49 1.71
C ALA A 327 -8.64 5.32 2.27
N HIS A 328 -7.39 5.18 1.82
CA HIS A 328 -6.46 4.17 2.32
C HIS A 328 -5.26 4.76 3.08
N GLY A 329 -5.08 6.09 3.00
CA GLY A 329 -4.01 6.79 3.69
C GLY A 329 -4.34 7.11 5.15
N VAL A 330 -5.61 7.33 5.47
CA VAL A 330 -6.11 7.70 6.80
C VAL A 330 -7.08 6.61 7.28
N PRO A 331 -6.94 6.08 8.51
CA PRO A 331 -7.92 5.12 9.03
C PRO A 331 -9.29 5.80 9.18
N ASP A 332 -10.37 5.03 9.15
CA ASP A 332 -11.70 5.60 9.37
C ASP A 332 -11.88 6.09 10.82
N VAL A 333 -11.51 7.35 11.04
CA VAL A 333 -11.60 8.04 12.33
C VAL A 333 -12.32 9.38 12.19
N ARG A 334 -13.06 9.56 11.09
CA ARG A 334 -13.82 10.80 10.83
C ARG A 334 -14.94 11.01 11.85
N THR A 335 -15.51 9.91 12.34
CA THR A 335 -16.51 9.88 13.41
C THR A 335 -16.03 8.97 14.55
N ALA A 336 -16.65 9.11 15.72
CA ALA A 336 -16.38 8.21 16.85
C ALA A 336 -16.87 6.78 16.52
N GLU A 337 -17.97 6.68 15.78
CA GLU A 337 -18.55 5.42 15.31
C GLU A 337 -17.61 4.71 14.33
N GLY A 338 -17.04 5.41 13.35
CA GLY A 338 -16.05 4.82 12.43
C GLY A 338 -14.79 4.34 13.15
N ALA A 339 -14.30 5.14 14.11
CA ALA A 339 -13.15 4.73 14.94
C ALA A 339 -13.48 3.47 15.78
N ALA A 340 -14.70 3.37 16.32
CA ALA A 340 -15.16 2.19 17.05
C ALA A 340 -15.27 0.96 16.13
N GLU A 341 -15.76 1.11 14.91
CA GLU A 341 -15.78 0.03 13.91
C GLU A 341 -14.36 -0.47 13.58
N GLN A 342 -13.38 0.43 13.50
CA GLN A 342 -11.98 0.06 13.29
C GLN A 342 -11.39 -0.70 14.48
N VAL A 343 -11.73 -0.30 15.71
CA VAL A 343 -11.41 -1.11 16.91
C VAL A 343 -11.96 -2.53 16.77
N MET A 344 -13.20 -2.68 16.32
CA MET A 344 -13.79 -4.00 16.10
C MET A 344 -13.04 -4.83 15.06
N THR A 345 -12.59 -4.21 13.96
CA THR A 345 -11.79 -4.88 12.93
C THR A 345 -10.46 -5.39 13.48
N ILE A 346 -9.79 -4.60 14.32
CA ILE A 346 -8.55 -5.02 14.97
C ILE A 346 -8.81 -6.21 15.91
N LEU A 347 -9.85 -6.14 16.74
CA LEU A 347 -10.20 -7.22 17.68
C LEU A 347 -10.49 -8.55 16.96
N ARG A 348 -11.20 -8.52 15.82
CA ARG A 348 -11.43 -9.73 15.02
C ARG A 348 -10.14 -10.38 14.52
N THR A 349 -9.12 -9.56 14.24
CA THR A 349 -7.83 -10.05 13.72
C THR A 349 -7.08 -10.88 14.76
N ILE A 350 -7.34 -10.67 16.04
CA ILE A 350 -6.80 -11.49 17.14
C ILE A 350 -7.76 -12.56 17.66
N GLY A 351 -8.84 -12.85 16.91
CA GLY A 351 -9.79 -13.91 17.25
C GLY A 351 -10.76 -13.56 18.37
N VAL A 352 -10.93 -12.27 18.70
CA VAL A 352 -11.97 -11.83 19.63
C VAL A 352 -13.28 -11.67 18.86
N GLU A 353 -14.28 -12.51 19.19
CA GLU A 353 -15.59 -12.45 18.55
C GLU A 353 -16.42 -11.30 19.15
N PRO A 354 -16.83 -10.30 18.35
CA PRO A 354 -17.67 -9.21 18.83
C PRO A 354 -19.01 -9.69 19.38
N THR A 355 -19.39 -9.19 20.56
CA THR A 355 -20.77 -9.30 21.05
C THR A 355 -21.55 -8.02 20.72
N ASP A 356 -22.88 -8.07 20.82
CA ASP A 356 -23.74 -6.88 20.68
C ASP A 356 -23.32 -5.72 21.62
N GLY A 357 -22.72 -6.04 22.77
CA GLY A 357 -22.19 -5.06 23.72
C GLY A 357 -20.82 -4.48 23.35
N THR A 358 -20.02 -5.18 22.54
CA THR A 358 -18.63 -4.80 22.25
C THR A 358 -18.55 -3.53 21.42
N THR A 359 -19.43 -3.35 20.43
CA THR A 359 -19.52 -2.08 19.66
C THR A 359 -19.80 -0.89 20.57
N GLY A 360 -20.70 -1.08 21.55
CA GLY A 360 -20.99 -0.05 22.55
C GLY A 360 -19.78 0.26 23.44
N SER A 361 -19.01 -0.75 23.84
CA SER A 361 -17.76 -0.58 24.61
C SER A 361 -16.69 0.16 23.81
N ALA A 362 -16.48 -0.21 22.54
CA ALA A 362 -15.55 0.46 21.64
C ALA A 362 -15.90 1.95 21.48
N LEU A 363 -17.18 2.27 21.27
CA LEU A 363 -17.64 3.65 21.17
C LEU A 363 -17.46 4.42 22.49
N ARG A 364 -17.68 3.80 23.64
CA ARG A 364 -17.41 4.42 24.95
C ARG A 364 -15.93 4.71 25.15
N LEU A 365 -15.05 3.79 24.77
CA LEU A 365 -13.60 4.00 24.82
C LEU A 365 -13.18 5.19 23.93
N VAL A 366 -13.68 5.25 22.70
CA VAL A 366 -13.39 6.37 21.78
C VAL A 366 -13.83 7.70 22.39
N ARG A 367 -15.06 7.79 22.88
CA ARG A 367 -15.57 9.03 23.50
C ARG A 367 -14.82 9.39 24.78
N ALA A 368 -14.48 8.41 25.61
CA ALA A 368 -13.67 8.64 26.80
C ALA A 368 -12.29 9.21 26.43
N ALA A 369 -11.65 8.74 25.35
CA ALA A 369 -10.39 9.30 24.87
C ALA A 369 -10.57 10.73 24.33
N GLU A 370 -11.65 11.02 23.60
CA GLU A 370 -11.97 12.38 23.15
C GLU A 370 -12.11 13.37 24.32
N ASP A 371 -12.72 12.90 25.41
CA ASP A 371 -12.91 13.65 26.66
C ASP A 371 -11.69 13.63 27.60
N ARG A 372 -10.60 12.93 27.23
CA ARG A 372 -9.41 12.70 28.07
C ARG A 372 -9.72 12.05 29.43
N THR A 373 -10.60 11.06 29.38
CA THR A 373 -11.05 10.25 30.52
C THR A 373 -10.93 8.75 30.25
N ALA A 374 -10.14 8.37 29.22
CA ALA A 374 -9.89 6.96 28.93
C ALA A 374 -9.19 6.30 30.13
N SER A 375 -9.44 5.01 30.31
CA SER A 375 -8.92 4.28 31.46
C SER A 375 -8.85 2.79 31.18
N GLU A 376 -8.14 2.06 32.05
CA GLU A 376 -8.04 0.60 32.00
C GLU A 376 -9.43 -0.07 31.93
N ARG A 377 -10.41 0.45 32.69
CA ARG A 377 -11.78 -0.06 32.66
C ARG A 377 -12.37 -0.04 31.24
N HIS A 378 -12.15 1.02 30.49
CA HIS A 378 -12.66 1.14 29.13
C HIS A 378 -12.04 0.11 28.18
N LEU A 379 -10.75 -0.21 28.35
CA LEU A 379 -10.07 -1.26 27.58
C LEU A 379 -10.57 -2.66 27.97
N VAL A 380 -10.71 -2.94 29.26
CA VAL A 380 -11.23 -4.23 29.75
C VAL A 380 -12.66 -4.49 29.26
N GLU A 381 -13.50 -3.45 29.20
CA GLU A 381 -14.88 -3.54 28.69
C GLU A 381 -15.00 -3.94 27.21
N LEU A 382 -13.90 -3.90 26.44
CA LEU A 382 -13.87 -4.44 25.07
C LEU A 382 -14.01 -5.97 25.07
N PHE A 383 -13.67 -6.64 26.16
CA PHE A 383 -13.60 -8.09 26.24
C PHE A 383 -14.65 -8.64 27.20
N ALA A 384 -15.81 -9.02 26.67
CA ALA A 384 -16.94 -9.51 27.47
C ALA A 384 -16.61 -10.75 28.32
N GLU A 385 -15.71 -11.60 27.84
CA GLU A 385 -15.26 -12.84 28.50
C GLU A 385 -13.96 -12.65 29.31
N GLY A 386 -13.48 -11.42 29.44
CA GLY A 386 -12.19 -11.07 30.05
C GLY A 386 -11.08 -10.88 29.02
N VAL A 387 -10.03 -10.13 29.42
CA VAL A 387 -8.90 -9.81 28.55
C VAL A 387 -8.12 -11.07 28.18
N PRO A 388 -7.95 -11.41 26.89
CA PRO A 388 -7.22 -12.60 26.49
C PRO A 388 -5.73 -12.46 26.80
N PRO A 389 -4.99 -13.56 27.10
CA PRO A 389 -3.55 -13.51 27.38
C PRO A 389 -2.69 -12.97 26.24
N THR A 390 -3.22 -12.97 25.02
CA THR A 390 -2.58 -12.43 23.82
C THR A 390 -2.69 -10.92 23.70
N PHE A 391 -3.55 -10.28 24.49
CA PHE A 391 -3.71 -8.83 24.50
C PHE A 391 -2.88 -8.19 25.61
N ASP A 392 -1.90 -7.37 25.22
CA ASP A 392 -1.07 -6.61 26.15
C ASP A 392 -1.78 -5.31 26.59
N LEU A 393 -2.44 -5.40 27.74
CA LEU A 393 -3.15 -4.27 28.34
C LEU A 393 -2.21 -3.13 28.75
N ALA A 394 -0.98 -3.44 29.17
CA ALA A 394 -0.02 -2.44 29.61
C ALA A 394 0.50 -1.62 28.41
N GLU A 395 0.80 -2.28 27.29
CA GLU A 395 1.14 -1.61 26.04
C GLU A 395 -0.03 -0.73 25.56
N ALA A 396 -1.26 -1.25 25.60
CA ALA A 396 -2.44 -0.47 25.21
C ALA A 396 -2.61 0.81 26.06
N LEU A 397 -2.43 0.71 27.38
CA LEU A 397 -2.46 1.86 28.29
C LEU A 397 -1.33 2.85 27.99
N ALA A 398 -0.11 2.37 27.73
CA ALA A 398 1.03 3.22 27.40
C ALA A 398 0.79 4.05 26.12
N GLN A 399 0.10 3.49 25.12
CA GLN A 399 -0.27 4.24 23.91
C GLN A 399 -1.28 5.36 24.20
N LEU A 400 -2.25 5.13 25.10
CA LEU A 400 -3.20 6.16 25.53
C LEU A 400 -2.54 7.24 26.41
N ASP A 401 -1.62 6.84 27.28
CA ASP A 401 -0.83 7.74 28.13
C ASP A 401 0.04 8.67 27.29
N ALA A 402 0.79 8.10 26.33
CA ALA A 402 1.62 8.85 25.40
C ALA A 402 0.81 9.90 24.61
N ALA A 403 -0.46 9.63 24.34
CA ALA A 403 -1.36 10.57 23.67
C ALA A 403 -1.95 11.65 24.59
N ASP A 404 -1.74 11.59 25.91
CA ASP A 404 -2.36 12.49 26.90
C ASP A 404 -3.92 12.44 26.85
N VAL A 405 -4.46 11.21 26.77
CA VAL A 405 -5.92 10.97 26.75
C VAL A 405 -6.43 10.08 27.89
N LEU A 406 -5.53 9.61 28.76
CA LEU A 406 -5.91 8.95 30.00
C LEU A 406 -6.51 9.95 30.99
N LEU A 407 -7.41 9.44 31.84
CA LEU A 407 -7.87 10.17 33.01
C LEU A 407 -6.65 10.53 33.89
N PRO A 408 -6.43 11.81 34.21
CA PRO A 408 -5.35 12.20 35.12
C PRO A 408 -5.57 11.61 36.51
N ASP A 409 -4.49 11.15 37.15
CA ASP A 409 -4.48 10.70 38.55
C ASP A 409 -4.90 11.81 39.55
#